data_AF-A0A3M9ZVH2-F1
#
_entry.id   AF-A0A3M9ZVH2-F1
#
_cell.length_a   1.000
_cell.length_b   1.000
_cell.length_c   1.000
_cell.angle_alpha   90.00
_cell.angle_beta   90.00
_cell.angle_gamma   90.00
#
_symmetry.space_group_name_H-M   'P 1'
#
loop_
_entity.id
_entity.type
_entity.pdbx_description
1 polymer ?
#
loop_
_entity_poly.entity_id
_entity_poly.type
_entity_poly.pdbx_seq_one_letter_code
_entity_poly.pdbx_strand_id
1 'polypeptide(L)'
;MEGRININVSAVDYDKTSDALTRQLAHLEEMVHGEDEFAMTDSEFAFGWHFFVLSVNRSMVEKLAEMMGEDFERNLEGKTPRFKLAIKEEMESSKFGVF
;
A
#
# COMPACT_ATOMS: atom_id res chain seq x y z
N MET A 1 -0.83 10.24 -18.84
CA MET A 1 0.40 10.78 -18.21
C MET A 1 0.86 9.74 -17.21
N GLU A 2 2.06 9.17 -17.42
CA GLU A 2 2.67 8.17 -16.54
C GLU A 2 3.00 8.79 -15.18
N GLY A 3 2.02 8.81 -14.28
CA GLY A 3 2.20 9.24 -12.90
C GLY A 3 2.33 8.02 -12.00
N ARG A 4 3.26 8.07 -11.04
CA ARG A 4 3.30 7.11 -9.93
C ARG A 4 2.66 7.72 -8.68
N ILE A 5 1.99 6.88 -7.91
CA ILE A 5 1.42 7.20 -6.61
C ILE A 5 2.39 6.68 -5.57
N ASN A 6 2.94 7.58 -4.76
CA ASN A 6 3.88 7.22 -3.71
C ASN A 6 3.16 7.17 -2.36
N ILE A 7 3.39 6.09 -1.62
CA ILE A 7 2.81 5.80 -0.32
C ILE A 7 3.97 5.62 0.65
N ASN A 8 4.05 6.49 1.66
CA ASN A 8 5.01 6.31 2.75
C ASN A 8 4.50 5.20 3.68
N VAL A 9 5.36 4.24 3.96
CA VAL A 9 5.08 3.11 4.83
C VAL A 9 6.03 3.16 6.02
N SER A 10 5.47 2.96 7.21
CA SER A 10 6.20 2.75 8.46
C SER A 10 5.79 1.40 9.02
N ALA A 11 6.75 0.56 9.42
CA ALA A 11 6.47 -0.78 9.96
C ALA A 11 7.49 -1.19 11.01
N VAL A 12 7.08 -1.99 12.01
CA VAL A 12 8.02 -2.56 12.99
C VAL A 12 8.81 -3.74 12.39
N ASP A 13 8.17 -4.56 11.58
CA ASP A 13 8.76 -5.74 10.93
C ASP A 13 8.76 -5.53 9.41
N TYR A 14 9.91 -5.09 8.89
CA TYR A 14 10.06 -4.75 7.48
C TYR A 14 9.90 -5.97 6.57
N ASP A 15 10.58 -7.08 6.89
CA ASP A 15 10.58 -8.26 6.03
C ASP A 15 9.16 -8.81 5.88
N LYS A 16 8.44 -8.96 7.00
CA LYS A 16 7.07 -9.45 6.97
C LYS A 16 6.12 -8.48 6.25
N THR A 17 6.29 -7.18 6.44
CA THR A 17 5.41 -6.17 5.85
C THR A 17 5.66 -6.03 4.35
N SER A 18 6.91 -5.95 3.92
CA SER A 18 7.31 -5.84 2.52
C SER A 18 6.94 -7.10 1.73
N ASP A 19 7.09 -8.29 2.32
CA ASP A 19 6.63 -9.55 1.71
C ASP A 19 5.11 -9.56 1.49
N ALA A 20 4.34 -9.12 2.50
CA ALA A 20 2.89 -9.09 2.40
C ALA A 20 2.40 -8.07 1.35
N LEU A 21 3.02 -6.89 1.32
CA LEU A 21 2.75 -5.86 0.31
C LEU A 21 3.08 -6.38 -1.10
N THR A 22 4.26 -6.97 -1.29
CA THR A 22 4.70 -7.51 -2.58
C THR A 22 3.73 -8.55 -3.10
N ARG A 23 3.34 -9.53 -2.27
CA ARG A 23 2.40 -10.58 -2.67
C ARG A 23 1.05 -10.01 -3.09
N GLN A 24 0.51 -9.06 -2.31
CA GLN A 24 -0.79 -8.46 -2.63
C GLN A 24 -0.74 -7.62 -3.91
N LEU A 25 0.32 -6.85 -4.12
CA LEU A 25 0.47 -6.03 -5.32
C LEU A 25 0.78 -6.85 -6.56
N ALA A 26 1.57 -7.92 -6.44
CA ALA A 26 1.81 -8.86 -7.54
C ALA A 26 0.49 -9.48 -8.04
N HIS A 27 -0.41 -9.89 -7.13
CA HIS A 27 -1.73 -10.37 -7.55
C HIS A 27 -2.55 -9.31 -8.27
N LEU A 28 -2.50 -8.05 -7.82
CA LEU A 28 -3.20 -6.96 -8.49
C LEU A 28 -2.57 -6.62 -9.86
N GLU A 29 -1.25 -6.75 -9.99
CA GLU A 29 -0.49 -6.55 -11.23
C GLU A 29 -0.86 -7.60 -12.28
N GLU A 30 -0.93 -8.88 -11.87
CA GLU A 30 -1.40 -9.99 -12.70
C GLU A 30 -2.83 -9.76 -13.20
N MET A 31 -3.72 -9.26 -12.33
CA MET A 31 -5.12 -8.99 -12.70
C MET A 31 -5.26 -7.93 -13.80
N VAL A 32 -4.38 -6.92 -13.82
CA VAL A 32 -4.39 -5.87 -14.84
C VAL A 32 -3.50 -6.17 -16.05
N HIS A 33 -2.94 -7.38 -16.11
CA HIS A 33 -1.95 -7.80 -17.12
C HIS A 33 -0.81 -6.77 -17.25
N GLY A 34 -0.34 -6.24 -16.12
CA GLY A 34 0.77 -5.30 -16.04
C GLY A 34 2.11 -5.97 -15.76
N GLU A 35 3.19 -5.22 -15.96
CA GLU A 35 4.56 -5.59 -15.57
C GLU A 35 5.21 -4.34 -14.96
N ASP A 36 6.00 -4.52 -13.88
CA ASP A 36 6.68 -3.43 -13.15
C ASP A 36 5.73 -2.28 -12.71
N GLU A 37 4.51 -2.63 -12.32
CA GLU A 37 3.45 -1.71 -11.93
C GLU A 37 3.64 -1.15 -10.51
N PHE A 38 4.52 -1.75 -9.71
CA PHE A 38 4.89 -1.23 -8.39
C PHE A 38 6.37 -1.46 -8.07
N ALA A 39 6.89 -0.63 -7.16
CA ALA A 39 8.26 -0.74 -6.65
C ALA A 39 8.31 -0.26 -5.20
N MET A 40 9.26 -0.75 -4.43
CA MET A 40 9.55 -0.27 -3.08
C MET A 40 10.99 0.24 -3.01
N THR A 41 11.20 1.31 -2.24
CA THR A 41 12.56 1.76 -1.90
C THR A 41 13.18 0.85 -0.85
N ASP A 42 14.49 0.98 -0.67
CA ASP A 42 15.17 0.43 0.50
C ASP A 42 14.56 0.98 1.80
N SER A 43 14.69 0.20 2.87
CA SER A 43 14.23 0.55 4.20
C SER A 43 15.23 1.41 4.96
N GLU A 44 14.74 2.49 5.57
CA GLU A 44 15.46 3.27 6.58
C GLU A 44 14.97 2.90 7.99
N PHE A 45 15.87 2.44 8.86
CA PHE A 45 15.52 2.06 10.23
C PHE A 45 15.79 3.20 11.22
N ALA A 46 14.75 3.62 11.96
CA ALA A 46 14.86 4.61 13.02
C ALA A 46 13.81 4.38 14.11
N PHE A 47 14.20 4.57 15.38
CA PHE A 47 13.31 4.49 16.54
C PHE A 47 12.50 3.18 16.67
N GLY A 48 13.05 2.05 16.21
CA GLY A 48 12.33 0.77 16.22
C GLY A 48 11.35 0.57 15.07
N TRP A 49 11.35 1.49 14.09
CA TRP A 49 10.52 1.45 12.90
C TRP A 49 11.39 1.41 11.65
N HIS A 50 10.84 0.80 10.61
CA HIS A 50 11.34 0.80 9.25
C HIS A 50 10.47 1.72 8.41
N PHE A 51 11.11 2.65 7.69
CA PHE A 51 10.47 3.60 6.80
C PHE A 51 10.87 3.31 5.36
N PHE A 52 9.89 3.25 4.45
CA PHE A 52 10.13 3.04 3.03
C PHE A 52 8.98 3.60 2.20
N VAL A 53 9.20 3.78 0.90
CA VAL A 53 8.20 4.29 -0.03
C VAL A 53 7.76 3.16 -0.95
N LEU A 54 6.46 2.89 -0.96
CA LEU A 54 5.81 2.08 -1.98
C LEU A 54 5.33 2.99 -3.12
N SER A 55 5.77 2.71 -4.33
CA SER A 55 5.43 3.46 -5.53
C SER A 55 4.63 2.59 -6.49
N VAL A 56 3.37 2.97 -6.75
CA VAL A 56 2.45 2.23 -7.64
C VAL A 56 2.13 3.08 -8.87
N ASN A 57 2.14 2.49 -10.05
CA ASN A 57 1.75 3.18 -11.28
C ASN A 57 0.26 3.55 -11.25
N ARG A 58 -0.06 4.77 -11.68
CA ARG A 58 -1.45 5.22 -11.75
C ARG A 58 -2.27 4.37 -12.73
N SER A 59 -1.66 3.92 -13.82
CA SER A 59 -2.29 3.02 -14.81
C SER A 59 -2.82 1.74 -14.19
N MET A 60 -2.09 1.14 -13.25
CA MET A 60 -2.53 -0.04 -12.53
C MET A 60 -3.83 0.23 -11.76
N VAL A 61 -3.89 1.36 -11.04
CA VAL A 61 -5.07 1.76 -10.26
C VAL A 61 -6.26 2.09 -11.16
N GLU A 62 -6.02 2.80 -12.27
CA GLU A 62 -7.05 3.13 -13.26
C GLU A 62 -7.64 1.86 -13.90
N LYS A 63 -6.79 0.91 -14.33
CA LYS A 63 -7.24 -0.38 -14.88
C LYS A 63 -8.04 -1.19 -13.85
N LEU A 64 -7.59 -1.25 -12.60
CA LEU A 64 -8.35 -1.91 -11.52
C LEU A 64 -9.72 -1.26 -11.31
N ALA A 65 -9.78 0.08 -11.34
CA ALA A 65 -11.02 0.82 -11.20
C ALA A 65 -11.99 0.55 -12.36
N GLU A 66 -11.48 0.52 -13.60
CA GLU A 66 -12.26 0.19 -14.78
C GLU A 66 -12.81 -1.25 -14.75
N MET A 67 -11.98 -2.21 -14.33
CA MET A 67 -12.37 -3.63 -14.23
C MET A 67 -13.43 -3.86 -13.15
N MET A 68 -13.34 -3.14 -12.03
CA MET A 68 -14.25 -3.30 -10.89
C MET A 68 -15.50 -2.40 -10.98
N GLY A 69 -15.50 -1.38 -11.85
CA GLY A 69 -16.65 -0.50 -12.08
C GLY A 69 -17.18 0.16 -10.80
N GLU A 70 -18.51 0.19 -10.62
CA GLU A 70 -19.14 0.76 -9.41
C GLU A 70 -18.74 0.06 -8.10
N ASP A 71 -18.28 -1.19 -8.18
CA ASP A 71 -17.81 -1.92 -7.02
C ASP A 71 -16.44 -1.42 -6.55
N PHE A 72 -15.66 -0.73 -7.39
CA PHE A 72 -14.40 -0.13 -6.98
C PHE A 72 -14.61 0.95 -5.92
N GLU A 73 -15.50 1.91 -6.18
CA GLU A 73 -15.80 3.01 -5.25
C GLU A 73 -16.46 2.49 -3.97
N ARG A 74 -17.41 1.54 -4.09
CA ARG A 74 -18.07 0.91 -2.93
C ARG A 74 -17.10 0.09 -2.07
N ASN A 75 -16.16 -0.61 -2.68
CA ASN A 75 -15.12 -1.35 -1.95
C ASN A 75 -14.04 -0.41 -1.41
N LEU A 76 -13.78 0.76 -1.99
CA LEU A 76 -12.85 1.75 -1.40
C LEU A 76 -13.42 2.39 -0.13
N GLU A 77 -14.74 2.65 -0.08
CA GLU A 77 -15.41 3.22 1.10
C GLU A 77 -15.67 2.20 2.21
N GLY A 78 -15.99 0.94 1.86
CA GLY A 78 -16.27 -0.13 2.84
C GLY A 78 -15.08 -1.05 3.17
N LYS A 79 -14.06 -1.08 2.30
CA LYS A 79 -12.82 -1.86 2.43
C LYS A 79 -11.65 -1.00 1.97
N THR A 80 -11.51 0.18 2.58
CA THR A 80 -10.29 1.01 2.49
C THR A 80 -9.09 0.06 2.41
N PRO A 81 -8.22 0.17 1.40
CA PRO A 81 -7.15 -0.79 1.18
C PRO A 81 -6.48 -1.04 2.52
N ARG A 82 -6.42 -2.31 2.97
CA ARG A 82 -5.97 -2.65 4.34
C ARG A 82 -4.71 -1.88 4.75
N PHE A 83 -3.89 -1.49 3.78
CA PHE A 83 -2.76 -0.57 3.90
C PHE A 83 -3.10 0.79 4.56
N LYS A 84 -4.11 1.53 4.10
CA LYS A 84 -4.51 2.82 4.68
C LYS A 84 -5.16 2.68 6.05
N LEU A 85 -5.94 1.61 6.27
CA LEU A 85 -6.58 1.33 7.55
C LEU A 85 -5.56 0.82 8.58
N ALA A 86 -4.64 -0.06 8.20
CA ALA A 86 -3.56 -0.56 9.06
C ALA A 86 -2.60 0.56 9.46
N ILE A 87 -2.21 1.44 8.52
CA ILE A 87 -1.38 2.61 8.85
C ILE A 87 -2.14 3.58 9.78
N LYS A 88 -3.43 3.82 9.55
CA LYS A 88 -4.24 4.67 10.44
C LYS A 88 -4.44 4.03 11.82
N GLU A 89 -4.74 2.74 11.90
CA GLU A 89 -4.94 1.99 13.16
C GLU A 89 -3.62 1.84 13.96
N GLU A 90 -2.47 1.63 13.31
CA GLU A 90 -1.16 1.68 13.99
C GLU A 90 -0.84 3.09 14.49
N MET A 91 -1.06 4.13 13.68
CA MET A 91 -0.83 5.52 14.09
C MET A 91 -1.79 5.99 15.19
N GLU A 92 -3.04 5.50 15.21
CA GLU A 92 -4.03 5.80 16.24
C GLU A 92 -3.82 4.97 17.52
N SER A 93 -3.38 3.71 17.42
CA SER A 93 -3.02 2.90 18.60
C SER A 93 -1.73 3.38 19.27
N SER A 94 -0.82 3.99 18.51
CA SER A 94 0.37 4.68 19.01
C SER A 94 0.05 6.00 19.76
N LYS A 95 -1.20 6.48 19.69
CA LYS A 95 -1.63 7.73 20.35
C LYS A 95 -1.97 7.55 21.84
N PHE A 96 -1.99 6.31 22.34
CA PHE A 96 -2.10 6.00 23.77
C PHE A 96 -0.85 5.29 24.30
N GLY A 97 0.33 5.84 23.96
CA GLY A 97 1.46 5.82 24.88
C GLY A 97 1.16 6.77 26.04
N VAL A 98 0.53 6.24 27.09
CA VAL A 98 0.45 6.87 28.41
C VAL A 98 1.87 7.26 28.84
N PHE A 99 2.07 8.54 29.21
CA PHE A 99 3.19 8.95 30.06
C PHE A 99 3.06 8.32 31.44
#